data_AF-A0A2P5B7A9-F1
#
_entry.id   AF-A0A2P5B7A9-F1
#
_cell.length_a   1.000
_cell.length_b   1.000
_cell.length_c   1.000
_cell.angle_alpha   90.00
_cell.angle_beta   90.00
_cell.angle_gamma   90.00
#
_symmetry.space_group_name_H-M   'P 1'
#
loop_
_entity.id
_entity.type
_entity.pdbx_description
1 polymer ?
#
loop_
_entity_poly.entity_id
_entity_poly.type
_entity_poly.pdbx_seq_one_letter_code
_entity_poly.pdbx_strand_id
1 'polypeptide(L)' 'MSSQKRKFLYDVRSYLWDDPILLKKCSDQIIRRCIPKEEVRDILYVCHASAYGGHFGPTSTATKVLQSGFY' A
#
# COMPACT_ATOMS: atom_id res chain seq x y z
N MET A 1 -25.15 -14.64 12.52
CA MET A 1 -23.87 -13.95 12.19
C MET A 1 -24.10 -12.44 12.24
N SER A 2 -23.31 -11.67 12.99
CA SER A 2 -23.46 -10.21 13.02
C SER A 2 -23.11 -9.60 11.65
N SER A 3 -23.68 -8.43 11.34
CA SER A 3 -23.40 -7.71 10.09
C SER A 3 -21.89 -7.44 9.90
N GLN A 4 -21.19 -7.11 10.99
CA GLN A 4 -19.75 -6.87 11.02
C GLN A 4 -18.95 -8.13 10.64
N LYS A 5 -19.31 -9.30 11.19
CA LYS A 5 -18.62 -10.56 10.87
C LYS A 5 -18.81 -10.96 9.41
N ARG A 6 -20.00 -10.71 8.84
CA ARG A 6 -20.25 -10.94 7.41
C ARG A 6 -19.42 -10.01 6.54
N LYS A 7 -19.30 -8.73 6.90
CA LYS A 7 -18.44 -7.77 6.19
C LYS A 7 -16.98 -8.18 6.24
N PHE A 8 -16.47 -8.56 7.41
CA PHE A 8 -15.10 -9.04 7.57
C PHE A 8 -14.79 -10.23 6.67
N LEU A 9 -15.65 -11.27 6.68
CA LEU A 9 -15.47 -12.45 5.82
C LEU A 9 -15.56 -12.14 4.33
N TYR A 10 -16.28 -11.09 3.93
CA TYR A 10 -16.28 -10.60 2.56
C TYR A 10 -14.96 -9.91 2.22
N ASP A 11 -14.51 -8.99 3.09
CA ASP A 11 -13.30 -8.20 2.88
C ASP A 11 -12.05 -9.11 2.80
N VAL A 12 -11.95 -10.15 3.63
CA VAL A 12 -10.84 -11.13 3.66
C VAL A 12 -10.63 -11.81 2.30
N ARG A 13 -11.67 -11.97 1.47
CA ARG A 13 -11.56 -12.59 0.12
C ARG A 13 -10.67 -11.81 -0.84
N SER A 14 -10.43 -10.53 -0.56
CA SER A 14 -9.55 -9.68 -1.35
C SER A 14 -8.08 -9.76 -0.91
N TYR A 15 -7.77 -10.49 0.15
CA TYR A 15 -6.42 -10.58 0.70
C TYR A 15 -5.81 -11.96 0.47
N LEU A 16 -4.49 -11.98 0.30
CA LEU A 16 -3.65 -13.16 0.24
C LEU A 16 -2.61 -13.05 1.35
N TRP A 17 -2.33 -14.16 2.03
CA TRP A 17 -1.30 -14.22 3.07
C TRP A 17 -0.12 -15.02 2.55
N ASP A 18 1.01 -14.36 2.40
CA ASP A 18 2.30 -14.95 2.04
C ASP A 18 3.31 -14.59 3.13
N ASP A 19 3.33 -15.38 4.20
CA ASP A 19 3.97 -15.07 5.48
C ASP A 19 5.41 -14.51 5.31
N PRO A 20 5.75 -13.31 5.86
CA PRO A 20 4.98 -12.44 6.76
C PRO A 20 4.18 -11.31 6.07
N ILE A 21 3.97 -11.43 4.76
CA ILE A 21 3.43 -10.38 3.89
C ILE A 21 1.94 -10.59 3.67
N LEU A 22 1.15 -9.56 4.02
CA LEU A 22 -0.25 -9.46 3.59
C LEU A 22 -0.31 -8.77 2.23
N LEU A 23 -0.88 -9.44 1.24
CA LEU A 23 -1.14 -8.88 -0.08
C LEU A 23 -2.65 -8.62 -0.24
N LYS A 24 -3.01 -7.61 -1.02
CA LYS A 24 -4.39 -7.27 -1.35
C LYS A 24 -4.58 -7.17 -2.85
N LYS A 25 -5.56 -7.87 -3.39
CA LYS A 25 -6.06 -7.66 -4.74
C LYS A 25 -6.94 -6.41 -4.77
N CYS A 26 -6.46 -5.36 -5.43
CA CYS A 26 -7.16 -4.09 -5.54
C CYS A 26 -8.20 -4.12 -6.67
N SER A 27 -9.06 -3.09 -6.75
CA SER A 27 -10.12 -2.99 -7.76
C SER A 27 -9.57 -2.90 -9.19
N ASP A 28 -8.37 -2.36 -9.35
CA ASP A 28 -7.58 -2.32 -10.59
C ASP A 28 -6.98 -3.69 -10.98
N GLN A 29 -7.31 -4.75 -10.24
CA GLN A 29 -6.80 -6.11 -10.39
C GLN A 29 -5.30 -6.26 -10.07
N ILE A 30 -4.63 -5.21 -9.62
CA ILE A 30 -3.23 -5.25 -9.22
C ILE A 30 -3.15 -5.79 -7.79
N ILE A 31 -2.24 -6.73 -7.55
CA ILE A 31 -1.93 -7.23 -6.22
C ILE A 31 -0.92 -6.29 -5.59
N ARG A 32 -1.24 -5.78 -4.39
CA ARG A 32 -0.39 -4.85 -3.65
C ARG A 32 -0.08 -5.32 -2.25
N ARG A 33 1.15 -5.12 -1.76
CA ARG A 33 1.53 -5.34 -0.37
C ARG A 33 0.83 -4.37 0.55
N CYS A 34 0.21 -4.91 1.59
CA CYS A 34 -0.29 -4.14 2.71
C CYS A 34 0.87 -3.73 3.61
N ILE A 35 0.92 -2.45 3.94
CA ILE A 35 1.96 -1.86 4.76
C ILE A 35 1.45 -1.76 6.22
N PRO A 36 2.16 -2.32 7.20
CA PRO A 36 1.86 -2.12 8.61
C PRO A 36 1.90 -0.63 8.97
N LYS A 37 1.04 -0.19 9.90
CA LYS A 37 0.89 1.23 10.23
C LYS A 37 2.20 1.85 10.75
N GLU A 38 2.99 1.06 11.46
CA GLU A 38 4.31 1.37 11.97
C GLU A 38 5.32 1.70 10.85
N GLU A 39 5.27 0.98 9.72
CA GLU A 39 6.16 1.20 8.57
C GLU A 39 5.77 2.43 7.73
N VAL A 40 4.52 2.90 7.82
CA VAL A 40 4.02 4.04 7.02
C VAL A 40 4.88 5.29 7.22
N ARG A 41 5.28 5.58 8.47
CA ARG A 41 6.08 6.78 8.77
C ARG A 41 7.45 6.70 8.14
N ASP A 42 8.10 5.53 8.21
CA ASP A 42 9.43 5.32 7.67
C ASP A 42 9.42 5.38 6.14
N ILE A 43 8.39 4.79 5.51
CA ILE A 43 8.16 4.88 4.07
C ILE A 43 7.99 6.34 3.62
N LEU A 44 7.15 7.11 4.32
CA LEU A 44 6.95 8.52 4.01
C LEU A 44 8.24 9.33 4.19
N TYR A 45 9.02 9.03 5.23
CA TYR A 45 10.30 9.67 5.46
C TYR A 45 11.30 9.36 4.33
N VAL A 46 11.43 8.10 3.94
CA VAL A 46 12.30 7.67 2.83
C VAL A 46 11.86 8.35 1.53
N CYS A 47 10.56 8.38 1.22
CA CYS A 47 10.03 9.04 0.02
C CYS A 47 10.26 10.56 0.01
N HIS A 48 10.33 11.19 1.18
CA HIS A 48 10.61 12.63 1.32
C HIS A 48 12.11 12.94 1.26
N ALA A 49 12.94 12.06 1.83
CA ALA A 49 14.40 12.22 1.92
C ALA A 49 15.14 11.73 0.68
N SER A 50 14.54 10.84 -0.11
CA SER A 50 15.12 10.38 -1.37
C SER A 50 15.26 11.56 -2.34
N ALA A 51 16.49 11.88 -2.73
CA ALA A 51 16.79 12.83 -3.78
C ALA A 51 16.31 12.24 -5.12
N TYR A 52 15.04 12.42 -5.46
CA TYR A 52 14.56 12.14 -6.80
C TYR A 52 15.18 13.18 -7.73
N GLY A 53 16.28 12.79 -8.39
CA GLY A 53 17.03 13.61 -9.33
C GLY A 53 16.17 13.96 -10.55
N GLY A 54 15.49 15.10 -10.48
CA GLY A 54 14.76 15.62 -11.62
C GLY A 54 13.76 16.70 -11.24
N HIS A 55 13.77 17.77 -12.01
CA HIS A 55 12.87 18.92 -11.94
C HIS A 55 11.45 18.52 -12.39
N PHE A 56 10.81 17.60 -11.67
CA PHE A 56 9.38 17.34 -11.82
C PHE A 56 8.66 18.33 -10.90
N GLY A 57 7.73 19.10 -11.47
CA GLY A 57 6.94 20.10 -10.76
C GLY A 57 6.06 19.51 -9.64
N PRO A 58 4.85 20.03 -9.36
CA PRO A 58 4.00 19.58 -8.25
C PRO A 58 3.35 18.21 -8.51
N THR A 59 4.17 17.21 -8.83
CA THR A 59 3.74 15.85 -9.13
C THR A 59 3.47 15.13 -7.81
N SER A 60 2.18 14.87 -7.62
CA SER A 60 1.51 14.15 -6.54
C SER A 60 2.38 13.15 -5.76
N THR A 61 2.28 13.20 -4.42
CA THR A 61 2.79 12.19 -3.47
C THR A 61 2.50 10.75 -3.93
N ALA A 62 1.40 10.51 -4.64
CA ALA A 62 1.06 9.20 -5.18
C ALA A 62 2.13 8.68 -6.16
N THR A 63 2.71 9.54 -7.01
CA THR A 63 3.77 9.13 -7.94
C THR A 63 5.06 8.75 -7.21
N LYS A 64 5.40 9.47 -6.13
CA LYS A 64 6.58 9.18 -5.29
C LYS A 64 6.44 7.83 -4.56
N VAL A 65 5.25 7.52 -4.07
CA VAL A 65 4.95 6.22 -3.45
C VAL A 65 4.99 5.08 -4.48
N LEU A 66 4.50 5.32 -5.70
CA LEU A 66 4.56 4.32 -6.78
C LEU A 66 5.99 4.03 -7.25
N GLN A 67 6.86 5.05 -7.30
CA GLN A 67 8.25 4.91 -7.75
C GLN A 67 9.22 4.37 -6.71
N SER A 68 8.85 4.35 -5.43
CA SER A 68 9.69 3.84 -4.34
C SER A 68 9.60 2.32 -4.17
N GLY A 69 8.91 1.62 -5.08
CA GLY A 69 8.85 0.16 -5.09
C GLY A 69 7.91 -0.43 -4.04
N PHE A 70 7.08 0.40 -3.39
CA PHE A 70 6.00 -0.05 -2.51
C PHE A 70 4.77 -0.39 -3.37
N TYR A 71 4.86 -1.47 -4.13
CA TYR A 71 3.70 -2.14 -4.73
C TYR A 71 3.45 -3.46 -4.03
#